data_AF-A0A7X9TW89-F1
#
_entry.id   AF-A0A7X9TW89-F1
#
_cell.length_a   1.000
_cell.length_b   1.000
_cell.length_c   1.000
_cell.angle_alpha   90.00
_cell.angle_beta   90.00
_cell.angle_gamma   90.00
#
_symmetry.space_group_name_H-M   'P 1'
#
loop_
_entity.id
_entity.type
_entity.pdbx_description
1 polymer ?
#
loop_
_entity_poly.entity_id
_entity_poly.type
_entity_poly.pdbx_seq_one_letter_code
_entity_poly.pdbx_strand_id
1 'polypeptide(L)'
;MLVTSNLNSAHASRLEMPGLPTSDAGPRAPKNDGLRPPNGNELSSLGDRRTAEKISDNPLFNVFNHLPTHVVENFYNQIGGNWNDTKFSANARASFARKAEHVLNYIDKAGGRNGTPNNKKIDGIELYMAGLTHTARGVTETQRLLNFTDHGYPGLSFETRRYPRNA
;
A
#
# COMPACT_ATOMS: atom_id res chain seq x y z
N MET A 1 -69.25 -27.46 -30.37
CA MET A 1 -68.14 -27.76 -29.43
C MET A 1 -66.84 -27.77 -30.23
N LEU A 2 -65.97 -26.80 -29.92
CA LEU A 2 -64.59 -26.62 -30.43
C LEU A 2 -63.72 -27.87 -30.07
N VAL A 3 -62.85 -28.52 -30.87
CA VAL A 3 -61.85 -28.15 -31.91
C VAL A 3 -60.77 -27.22 -31.33
N THR A 4 -59.47 -27.50 -31.22
CA THR A 4 -58.52 -28.53 -31.67
C THR A 4 -57.21 -28.34 -30.89
N SER A 5 -56.39 -29.38 -30.83
CA SER A 5 -55.00 -29.33 -30.35
C SER A 5 -54.00 -28.93 -31.45
N ASN A 6 -52.94 -28.25 -31.01
CA ASN A 6 -51.58 -28.07 -31.56
C ASN A 6 -51.38 -27.37 -32.91
N LEU A 7 -50.45 -26.39 -32.92
CA LEU A 7 -49.36 -26.22 -33.90
C LEU A 7 -48.34 -25.13 -33.48
N ASN A 8 -47.06 -25.50 -33.52
CA ASN A 8 -45.85 -24.79 -33.97
C ASN A 8 -45.42 -23.39 -33.45
N SER A 9 -44.17 -23.38 -32.95
CA SER A 9 -43.02 -22.51 -33.28
C SER A 9 -43.28 -21.09 -33.80
N ALA A 10 -42.62 -20.10 -33.19
CA ALA A 10 -41.37 -19.53 -33.72
C ALA A 10 -40.99 -18.18 -33.07
N HIS A 11 -39.73 -17.79 -33.32
CA HIS A 11 -39.16 -16.44 -33.33
C HIS A 11 -38.80 -15.76 -32.00
N ALA A 12 -37.50 -15.82 -31.71
CA ALA A 12 -36.80 -14.78 -30.98
C ALA A 12 -36.78 -13.47 -31.79
N SER A 13 -37.14 -12.36 -31.15
CA SER A 13 -36.74 -11.02 -31.57
C SER A 13 -36.53 -10.14 -30.34
N ARG A 14 -35.31 -9.59 -30.33
CA ARG A 14 -34.71 -8.57 -29.47
C ARG A 14 -35.60 -7.34 -29.31
N LEU A 15 -35.64 -6.73 -28.11
CA LEU A 15 -35.72 -5.28 -27.91
C LEU A 15 -35.53 -4.91 -26.42
N GLU A 16 -34.97 -3.73 -26.24
CA GLU A 16 -34.40 -3.12 -25.03
C GLU A 16 -35.45 -2.76 -23.96
N MET A 17 -35.05 -2.63 -22.69
CA MET A 17 -35.81 -1.85 -21.70
C MET A 17 -34.90 -0.99 -20.79
N PRO A 18 -35.29 0.28 -20.52
CA PRO A 18 -34.60 1.24 -19.64
C PRO A 18 -35.25 1.35 -18.24
N GLY A 19 -34.53 1.91 -17.25
CA GLY A 19 -35.11 2.64 -16.10
C GLY A 19 -34.95 2.06 -14.66
N LEU A 20 -34.19 2.77 -13.83
CA LEU A 20 -34.10 2.78 -12.33
C LEU A 20 -35.40 3.33 -11.65
N PRO A 21 -35.56 3.51 -10.30
CA PRO A 21 -34.92 2.96 -9.06
C PRO A 21 -35.93 2.64 -7.89
N THR A 22 -35.46 2.13 -6.73
CA THR A 22 -35.70 2.60 -5.31
C THR A 22 -35.22 1.51 -4.32
N SER A 23 -34.10 1.69 -3.63
CA SER A 23 -33.92 2.23 -2.25
C SER A 23 -34.69 1.48 -1.15
N ASP A 24 -34.04 0.51 -0.52
CA ASP A 24 -34.04 0.39 0.95
C ASP A 24 -32.79 -0.36 1.45
N ALA A 25 -31.87 0.37 2.07
CA ALA A 25 -30.85 -0.17 2.96
C ALA A 25 -30.28 0.99 3.80
N GLY A 26 -30.53 0.95 5.10
CA GLY A 26 -29.99 1.89 6.08
C GLY A 26 -28.45 1.99 6.07
N PRO A 27 -27.86 2.89 6.89
CA PRO A 27 -26.43 3.17 6.85
C PRO A 27 -25.63 1.92 7.20
N ARG A 28 -25.17 1.21 6.17
CA ARG A 28 -24.15 0.19 6.30
C ARG A 28 -22.91 0.87 6.88
N ALA A 29 -22.48 0.40 8.04
CA ALA A 29 -21.18 0.71 8.59
C ALA A 29 -20.10 0.61 7.48
N PRO A 30 -19.16 1.57 7.41
CA PRO A 30 -18.16 1.57 6.35
C PRO A 30 -17.35 0.27 6.45
N LYS A 31 -17.38 -0.50 5.36
CA LYS A 31 -16.48 -1.63 5.17
C LYS A 31 -15.05 -1.08 5.16
N ASN A 32 -14.12 -1.77 5.83
CA ASN A 32 -12.69 -1.50 5.73
C ASN A 32 -12.28 -1.44 4.25
N ASP A 33 -12.14 -0.25 3.69
CA ASP A 33 -11.56 -0.03 2.37
C ASP A 33 -10.08 -0.44 2.47
N GLY A 34 -9.79 -1.67 2.01
CA GLY A 34 -8.51 -2.34 2.21
C GLY A 34 -7.33 -1.45 1.84
N LEU A 35 -6.39 -1.31 2.78
CA LEU A 35 -5.16 -0.55 2.61
C LEU A 35 -4.38 -1.08 1.39
N ARG A 36 -4.48 -0.39 0.25
CA ARG A 36 -3.79 -0.79 -0.97
C ARG A 36 -2.31 -0.37 -0.89
N PRO A 37 -1.34 -1.28 -1.13
CA PRO A 37 0.06 -0.88 -1.20
C PRO A 37 0.27 0.14 -2.33
N PRO A 38 1.13 1.15 -2.10
CA PRO A 38 1.49 2.08 -3.15
C PRO A 38 2.15 1.33 -4.31
N ASN A 39 1.98 1.85 -5.53
CA ASN A 39 2.81 1.48 -6.67
C ASN A 39 3.57 2.72 -7.16
N GLY A 40 4.76 2.53 -7.72
CA GLY A 40 5.67 3.64 -8.05
C GLY A 40 5.15 4.64 -9.10
N ASN A 41 4.08 4.29 -9.82
CA ASN A 41 3.55 5.06 -10.95
C ASN A 41 2.40 6.00 -10.54
N GLU A 42 1.60 5.64 -9.54
CA GLU A 42 0.44 6.42 -9.07
C GLU A 42 0.82 7.69 -8.29
N LEU A 43 2.07 7.79 -7.82
CA LEU A 43 2.47 8.80 -6.83
C LEU A 43 2.95 10.14 -7.42
N SER A 44 3.04 10.25 -8.74
CA SER A 44 3.50 11.47 -9.42
C SER A 44 2.39 12.49 -9.66
N SER A 45 1.12 12.10 -9.54
CA SER A 45 -0.06 12.88 -9.97
C SER A 45 -0.81 13.61 -8.86
N LEU A 46 -0.43 13.44 -7.59
CA LEU A 46 -1.04 14.18 -6.49
C LEU A 46 -0.51 15.62 -6.55
N GLY A 47 -1.41 16.60 -6.71
CA GLY A 47 -1.12 18.04 -6.79
C GLY A 47 -0.46 18.66 -5.55
N ASP A 48 0.23 17.84 -4.75
CA ASP A 48 1.11 18.23 -3.67
C ASP A 48 2.32 19.01 -4.22
N ARG A 49 2.44 20.25 -3.77
CA ARG A 49 3.49 21.21 -4.16
C ARG A 49 4.54 21.41 -3.07
N ARG A 50 4.51 20.61 -1.99
CA ARG A 50 5.53 20.65 -0.95
C ARG A 50 6.90 20.32 -1.55
N THR A 51 7.94 20.98 -1.04
CA THR A 51 9.32 20.67 -1.39
C THR A 51 9.77 19.36 -0.73
N ALA A 52 10.89 18.80 -1.19
CA ALA A 52 11.46 17.60 -0.59
C ALA A 52 11.67 17.77 0.92
N GLU A 53 12.21 18.93 1.32
CA GLU A 53 12.48 19.28 2.71
C GLU A 53 11.19 19.26 3.54
N LYS A 54 10.12 19.89 3.03
CA LYS A 54 8.83 19.95 3.73
C LYS A 54 8.13 18.59 3.83
N ILE A 55 8.38 17.69 2.90
CA ILE A 55 7.85 16.32 2.93
C ILE A 55 8.65 15.48 3.94
N SER A 56 9.98 15.61 3.93
CA SER A 56 10.86 14.87 4.84
C SER A 56 10.81 15.34 6.30
N ASP A 57 10.19 16.49 6.59
CA ASP A 57 9.84 16.91 7.96
C ASP A 57 8.88 15.95 8.66
N ASN A 58 8.23 15.04 7.93
CA ASN A 58 7.33 14.05 8.51
C ASN A 58 8.11 13.12 9.48
N PRO A 59 7.65 12.92 10.74
CA PRO A 59 8.36 12.12 11.74
C PRO A 59 8.71 10.69 11.31
N LEU A 60 7.97 10.12 10.36
CA LEU A 60 8.25 8.80 9.81
C LEU A 60 9.63 8.69 9.14
N PHE A 61 10.20 9.80 8.65
CA PHE A 61 11.54 9.83 8.06
C PHE A 61 12.66 9.60 9.09
N ASN A 62 12.38 9.75 10.39
CA ASN A 62 13.37 9.50 11.44
C ASN A 62 13.88 8.06 11.45
N VAL A 63 13.15 7.11 10.85
CA VAL A 63 13.59 5.71 10.68
C VAL A 63 14.98 5.61 10.05
N PHE A 64 15.30 6.49 9.09
CA PHE A 64 16.58 6.43 8.37
C PHE A 64 17.80 6.75 9.24
N ASN A 65 17.61 7.41 10.39
CA ASN A 65 18.69 7.67 11.36
C ASN A 65 19.14 6.41 12.11
N HIS A 66 18.35 5.34 12.05
CA HIS A 66 18.59 4.10 12.79
C HIS A 66 18.94 2.93 11.87
N LEU A 67 18.82 3.09 10.55
CA LEU A 67 19.09 2.04 9.59
C LEU A 67 20.56 2.06 9.14
N PRO A 68 21.17 0.90 8.88
CA PRO A 68 22.49 0.82 8.26
C PRO A 68 22.49 1.50 6.88
N THR A 69 23.62 2.11 6.51
CA THR A 69 23.77 2.86 5.25
C THR A 69 23.30 2.08 4.02
N HIS A 70 23.65 0.79 3.91
CA HIS A 70 23.26 -0.04 2.76
C HIS A 70 21.73 -0.22 2.63
N VAL A 71 21.00 -0.28 3.75
CA VAL A 71 19.52 -0.36 3.75
C VAL A 71 18.93 0.96 3.26
N VAL A 72 19.49 2.08 3.72
CA VAL A 72 19.06 3.43 3.31
C VAL A 72 19.32 3.65 1.82
N GLU A 73 20.48 3.24 1.32
CA GLU A 73 20.83 3.31 -0.11
C GLU A 73 19.89 2.45 -0.96
N ASN A 74 19.60 1.21 -0.53
CA ASN A 74 18.63 0.36 -1.20
C ASN A 74 17.25 1.00 -1.21
N PHE A 75 16.79 1.60 -0.11
CA PHE A 75 15.53 2.34 -0.07
C PHE A 75 15.48 3.44 -1.13
N TYR A 76 16.53 4.27 -1.22
CA TYR A 76 16.64 5.33 -2.23
C TYR A 76 16.53 4.77 -3.66
N ASN A 77 17.18 3.65 -3.93
CA ASN A 77 17.11 3.00 -5.25
C ASN A 77 15.67 2.60 -5.61
N GLN A 78 14.89 2.11 -4.65
CA GLN A 78 13.51 1.67 -4.90
C GLN A 78 12.54 2.82 -5.21
N ILE A 79 12.75 3.99 -4.61
CA ILE A 79 11.93 5.17 -4.88
C ILE A 79 12.41 5.99 -6.10
N GLY A 80 13.60 5.65 -6.63
CA GLY A 80 14.19 6.25 -7.83
C GLY A 80 15.31 7.27 -7.59
N GLY A 81 15.67 7.54 -6.33
CA GLY A 81 16.78 8.42 -5.99
C GLY A 81 16.74 8.97 -4.57
N ASN A 82 17.90 9.44 -4.09
CA ASN A 82 18.03 10.16 -2.83
C ASN A 82 17.46 11.58 -2.98
N TRP A 83 16.40 11.91 -2.25
CA TRP A 83 15.77 13.24 -2.31
C TRP A 83 16.63 14.38 -1.74
N ASN A 84 17.74 14.08 -1.07
CA ASN A 84 18.72 15.07 -0.63
C ASN A 84 19.86 15.28 -1.63
N ASP A 85 19.95 14.48 -2.69
CA ASP A 85 21.03 14.57 -3.67
C ASP A 85 20.77 15.71 -4.67
N THR A 86 21.58 16.77 -4.57
CA THR A 86 21.46 18.00 -5.36
C THR A 86 21.74 17.82 -6.84
N LYS A 87 22.22 16.64 -7.29
CA LYS A 87 22.30 16.33 -8.72
C LYS A 87 20.93 16.23 -9.38
N PHE A 88 19.87 15.97 -8.60
CA PHE A 88 18.49 15.93 -9.08
C PHE A 88 17.83 17.31 -8.97
N SER A 89 16.94 17.60 -9.92
CA SER A 89 16.12 18.82 -9.88
C SER A 89 15.24 18.86 -8.62
N ALA A 90 14.87 20.06 -8.16
CA ALA A 90 13.98 20.21 -6.99
C ALA A 90 12.67 19.42 -7.15
N ASN A 91 12.10 19.37 -8.36
CA ASN A 91 10.90 18.59 -8.66
C ASN A 91 11.13 17.08 -8.56
N ALA A 92 12.28 16.59 -9.03
CA ALA A 92 12.64 15.18 -8.92
C ALA A 92 12.85 14.79 -7.45
N ARG A 93 13.59 15.60 -6.68
CA ARG A 93 13.79 15.43 -5.23
C ARG A 93 12.45 15.39 -4.48
N ALA A 94 11.54 16.33 -4.76
CA ALA A 94 10.20 16.32 -4.18
C ALA A 94 9.40 15.07 -4.58
N SER A 95 9.52 14.59 -5.82
CA SER A 95 8.88 13.35 -6.26
C SER A 95 9.39 12.13 -5.49
N PHE A 96 10.71 12.02 -5.26
CA PHE A 96 11.30 10.95 -4.46
C PHE A 96 10.84 11.02 -3.00
N ALA A 97 10.85 12.21 -2.39
CA ALA A 97 10.36 12.40 -1.03
C ALA A 97 8.88 12.01 -0.89
N ARG A 98 8.01 12.35 -1.86
CA ARG A 98 6.61 11.91 -1.86
C ARG A 98 6.48 10.39 -1.93
N LYS A 99 7.27 9.74 -2.80
CA LYS A 99 7.29 8.27 -2.87
C LYS A 99 7.71 7.65 -1.54
N ALA A 100 8.74 8.20 -0.90
CA ALA A 100 9.18 7.78 0.43
C ALA A 100 8.07 7.95 1.47
N GLU A 101 7.46 9.13 1.54
CA GLU A 101 6.38 9.44 2.48
C GLU A 101 5.17 8.50 2.29
N HIS A 102 4.79 8.18 1.05
CA HIS A 102 3.72 7.24 0.77
C HIS A 102 4.03 5.82 1.23
N VAL A 103 5.24 5.34 0.99
CA VAL A 103 5.70 4.02 1.46
C VAL A 103 5.68 3.97 2.99
N LEU A 104 6.26 4.98 3.65
CA LEU A 104 6.32 5.04 5.10
C LEU A 104 4.93 5.14 5.74
N ASN A 105 4.05 6.00 5.20
CA ASN A 105 2.66 6.07 5.68
C ASN A 105 1.90 4.78 5.44
N TYR A 106 2.16 4.06 4.34
CA TYR A 106 1.56 2.75 4.13
C TYR A 106 2.01 1.76 5.20
N ILE A 107 3.31 1.73 5.50
CA ILE A 107 3.88 0.83 6.51
C ILE A 107 3.30 1.16 7.91
N ASP A 108 3.33 2.43 8.32
CA ASP A 108 2.73 2.93 9.58
C ASP A 108 1.23 2.59 9.67
N LYS A 109 0.48 2.75 8.56
CA LYS A 109 -0.94 2.40 8.50
C LYS A 109 -1.21 0.90 8.57
N ALA A 110 -0.39 0.10 7.90
CA ALA A 110 -0.53 -1.35 7.87
C ALA A 110 -0.32 -1.92 9.27
N GLY A 111 0.49 -1.25 10.07
CA GLY A 111 0.87 -1.71 11.38
C GLY A 111 1.67 -3.01 11.30
N GLY A 112 1.78 -3.66 12.45
CA GLY A 112 2.40 -4.96 12.56
C GLY A 112 2.35 -5.48 13.97
N ARG A 113 2.99 -6.63 14.19
CA ARG A 113 3.12 -7.14 15.55
C ARG A 113 4.00 -6.20 16.37
N ASN A 114 3.52 -5.82 17.55
CA ASN A 114 4.17 -4.88 18.47
C ASN A 114 4.29 -3.43 17.93
N GLY A 115 3.61 -3.10 16.83
CA GLY A 115 3.50 -1.73 16.33
C GLY A 115 2.14 -1.12 16.66
N THR A 116 2.09 0.19 16.81
CA THR A 116 0.80 0.91 16.91
C THR A 116 0.50 1.55 15.56
N PRO A 117 -0.51 1.05 14.81
CA PRO A 117 -0.80 1.60 13.49
C PRO A 117 -1.11 3.10 13.57
N ASN A 118 -0.61 3.88 12.60
CA ASN A 118 -0.79 5.33 12.50
C ASN A 118 -0.18 6.16 13.66
N ASN A 119 0.86 5.67 14.33
CA ASN A 119 1.51 6.39 15.41
C ASN A 119 2.63 7.34 14.96
N LYS A 120 2.84 7.49 13.64
CA LYS A 120 3.90 8.33 13.05
C LYS A 120 5.32 7.85 13.38
N LYS A 121 5.46 6.55 13.61
CA LYS A 121 6.73 5.87 13.82
C LYS A 121 6.75 4.59 12.99
N ILE A 122 7.95 4.09 12.70
CA ILE A 122 8.15 2.73 12.18
C ILE A 122 8.63 1.87 13.36
N ASP A 123 7.77 0.98 13.84
CA ASP A 123 8.02 0.12 15.00
C ASP A 123 8.82 -1.14 14.63
N GLY A 124 9.55 -1.69 15.62
CA GLY A 124 10.36 -2.90 15.48
C GLY A 124 11.82 -2.68 15.07
N ILE A 125 12.30 -1.42 15.00
CA ILE A 125 13.69 -1.09 14.66
C ILE A 125 14.64 -1.67 15.69
N GLU A 126 14.28 -1.61 16.97
CA GLU A 126 15.06 -2.16 18.07
C GLU A 126 15.26 -3.68 17.94
N LEU A 127 14.26 -4.40 17.46
CA LEU A 127 14.36 -5.84 17.19
C LEU A 127 15.29 -6.12 16.01
N TYR A 128 15.29 -5.26 14.98
CA TYR A 128 16.21 -5.36 13.86
C TYR A 128 17.66 -5.09 14.28
N MET A 129 17.90 -4.03 15.04
CA MET A 129 19.22 -3.69 15.56
C MET A 129 19.79 -4.76 16.49
N ALA A 130 18.93 -5.44 17.25
CA ALA A 130 19.33 -6.56 18.09
C ALA A 130 19.53 -7.89 17.32
N GLY A 131 19.28 -7.94 16.01
CA GLY A 131 19.29 -9.18 15.22
C GLY A 131 18.14 -10.14 15.54
N LEU A 132 17.09 -9.66 16.22
CA LEU A 132 15.97 -10.43 16.77
C LEU A 132 14.72 -10.40 15.89
N THR A 133 14.78 -9.88 14.66
CA THR A 133 13.64 -9.85 13.74
C THR A 133 13.03 -11.23 13.48
N HIS A 134 13.85 -12.28 13.52
CA HIS A 134 13.40 -13.68 13.37
C HIS A 134 12.59 -14.21 14.57
N THR A 135 12.69 -13.57 15.74
CA THR A 135 11.97 -13.96 16.96
C THR A 135 10.56 -13.37 17.02
N ALA A 136 10.27 -12.35 16.21
CA ALA A 136 8.94 -11.77 16.11
C ALA A 136 7.99 -12.73 15.38
N ARG A 137 6.96 -13.22 16.08
CA ARG A 137 5.90 -14.05 15.47
C ARG A 137 4.95 -13.20 14.62
N GLY A 138 5.33 -12.84 13.40
CA GLY A 138 4.51 -12.02 12.49
C GLY A 138 5.31 -10.86 11.92
N VAL A 139 4.75 -10.15 10.93
CA VAL A 139 5.44 -9.07 10.23
C VAL A 139 5.35 -7.78 11.07
N THR A 140 6.50 -7.20 11.40
CA THR A 140 6.65 -5.86 11.98
C THR A 140 6.67 -4.79 10.87
N GLU A 141 6.42 -3.54 11.22
CA GLU A 141 6.57 -2.41 10.29
C GLU A 141 7.99 -2.32 9.72
N THR A 142 9.00 -2.51 10.58
CA THR A 142 10.41 -2.58 10.16
C THR A 142 10.66 -3.71 9.16
N GLN A 143 10.07 -4.89 9.33
CA GLN A 143 10.19 -5.96 8.33
C GLN A 143 9.54 -5.61 6.99
N ARG A 144 8.41 -4.89 6.98
CA ARG A 144 7.84 -4.39 5.71
C ARG A 144 8.77 -3.38 5.05
N LEU A 145 9.42 -2.52 5.83
CA LEU A 145 10.41 -1.57 5.32
C LEU A 145 11.62 -2.30 4.70
N LEU A 146 12.16 -3.32 5.37
CA LEU A 146 13.25 -4.14 4.84
C LEU A 146 12.81 -4.94 3.60
N ASN A 147 11.60 -5.49 3.59
CA ASN A 147 11.08 -6.15 2.40
C ASN A 147 10.98 -5.18 1.22
N PHE A 148 10.56 -3.93 1.47
CA PHE A 148 10.55 -2.90 0.44
C PHE A 148 11.96 -2.53 -0.03
N THR A 149 12.94 -2.41 0.87
CA THR A 149 14.33 -2.09 0.47
C THR A 149 14.89 -3.14 -0.48
N ASP A 150 14.57 -4.41 -0.22
CA ASP A 150 15.11 -5.55 -0.96
C ASP A 150 14.34 -5.82 -2.27
N HIS A 151 13.03 -5.63 -2.27
CA HIS A 151 12.14 -6.08 -3.36
C HIS A 151 11.31 -4.96 -4.01
N GLY A 152 11.47 -3.72 -3.56
CA GLY A 152 10.67 -2.58 -4.01
C GLY A 152 9.20 -2.69 -3.62
N TYR A 153 8.33 -2.07 -4.40
CA TYR A 153 6.88 -2.05 -4.15
C TYR A 153 6.23 -3.44 -3.96
N PRO A 154 6.63 -4.51 -4.69
CA PRO A 154 6.18 -5.88 -4.39
C PRO A 154 6.47 -6.34 -2.96
N GLY A 155 7.54 -5.83 -2.33
CA GLY A 155 7.89 -6.17 -0.95
C GLY A 155 6.89 -5.67 0.10
N LEU A 156 6.06 -4.67 -0.22
CA LEU A 156 5.08 -4.09 0.70
C LEU A 156 3.87 -5.02 0.94
N SER A 157 3.54 -5.83 -0.07
CA SER A 157 2.44 -6.80 -0.01
C SER A 157 2.85 -8.17 0.52
N PHE A 158 4.11 -8.33 0.97
CA PHE A 158 4.54 -9.52 1.70
C PHE A 158 3.85 -9.57 3.07
N GLU A 159 2.57 -9.91 3.05
CA GLU A 159 1.85 -10.47 4.18
C GLU A 159 1.97 -11.99 4.13
N THR A 160 2.55 -12.58 5.19
CA THR A 160 2.18 -13.92 5.68
C THR A 160 1.99 -15.01 4.62
N ARG A 161 3.03 -15.39 3.84
CA ARG A 161 3.16 -16.83 3.61
C ARG A 161 3.51 -17.40 4.97
N ARG A 162 2.56 -18.11 5.58
CA ARG A 162 2.81 -18.95 6.76
C ARG A 162 4.18 -19.61 6.56
N TYR A 163 5.14 -19.35 7.45
CA TYR A 163 6.17 -20.36 7.66
C TYR A 163 5.39 -21.65 7.95
N PRO A 164 5.57 -22.73 7.17
CA PRO A 164 4.94 -24.00 7.50
C PRO A 164 5.34 -24.32 8.95
N ARG A 165 4.34 -24.59 9.79
CA ARG A 165 4.62 -25.32 11.03
C ARG A 165 5.23 -26.63 10.55
N ASN A 166 6.48 -26.88 10.91
CA ASN A 166 6.96 -28.25 10.97
C ASN A 166 6.07 -28.92 12.02
N ALA A 167 5.14 -29.74 11.53
CA ALA A 167 4.41 -30.72 12.32
C ALA A 167 5.34 -31.89 12.65
#